data_AF-A0A2E4AMM8-F1
#
_entry.id   AF-A0A2E4AMM8-F1
#
_cell.length_a   1.000
_cell.length_b   1.000
_cell.length_c   1.000
_cell.angle_alpha   90.00
_cell.angle_beta   90.00
_cell.angle_gamma   90.00
#
_symmetry.space_group_name_H-M   'P 1'
#
loop_
_entity.id
_entity.type
_entity.pdbx_description
1 polymer ?
#
loop_
_entity_poly.entity_id
_entity_poly.type
_entity_poly.pdbx_seq_one_letter_code
_entity_poly.pdbx_strand_id
1 'polypeptide(L)'
;MRAYFIENRDVSSSDVLLQVAHEADIDTDAFEEVRTSNQEHFEQQVFAEYNEALSSGITGVPAVVIDNKFLISGAVEVEQYQKALAHYREIRDKENND
;
A
#
# COMPACT_ATOMS: atom_id res chain seq x y z
N MET A 1 -3.23 10.50 -3.32
CA MET A 1 -3.51 10.12 -4.73
C MET A 1 -4.02 11.29 -5.57
N ARG A 2 -5.13 11.96 -5.20
CA ARG A 2 -5.68 13.11 -5.94
C ARG A 2 -4.63 14.20 -6.24
N ALA A 3 -3.84 14.58 -5.23
CA ALA A 3 -2.78 15.59 -5.36
C ALA A 3 -1.80 15.30 -6.52
N TYR A 4 -1.35 14.05 -6.67
CA TYR A 4 -0.41 13.68 -7.73
C TYR A 4 -1.11 13.46 -9.07
N PHE A 5 -2.14 12.60 -9.11
CA PHE A 5 -2.71 12.10 -10.37
C PHE A 5 -3.74 13.05 -11.02
N ILE A 6 -4.39 13.91 -10.24
CA ILE A 6 -5.48 14.78 -10.71
C ILE A 6 -5.05 16.25 -10.68
N GLU A 7 -4.42 16.66 -9.58
CA GLU A 7 -4.07 18.07 -9.35
C GLU A 7 -2.65 18.42 -9.80
N ASN A 8 -1.84 17.43 -10.20
CA ASN A 8 -0.45 17.60 -10.65
C ASN A 8 0.42 18.41 -9.67
N ARG A 9 0.19 18.23 -8.37
CA ARG A 9 0.99 18.83 -7.30
C ARG A 9 2.27 18.05 -7.10
N ASP A 10 3.33 18.75 -6.70
CA ASP A 10 4.62 18.13 -6.37
C ASP A 10 4.56 17.46 -5.00
N VAL A 11 4.34 16.14 -4.99
CA VAL A 11 4.30 15.35 -3.76
C VAL A 11 5.67 15.06 -3.15
N SER A 12 6.76 15.58 -3.74
CA SER A 12 8.08 15.59 -3.09
C SER A 12 8.29 16.82 -2.20
N SER A 13 7.40 17.83 -2.29
CA SER A 13 7.46 19.05 -1.49
C SER A 13 6.84 18.86 -0.10
N SER A 14 7.57 19.29 0.94
CA SER A 14 7.09 19.27 2.33
C SER A 14 5.80 20.09 2.52
N ASP A 15 5.71 21.25 1.89
CA ASP A 15 4.54 22.12 1.98
C ASP A 15 3.30 21.45 1.38
N VAL A 16 3.48 20.73 0.26
CA VAL A 16 2.39 19.96 -0.37
C VAL A 16 1.96 18.81 0.51
N LEU A 17 2.91 18.10 1.15
CA LEU A 17 2.58 17.00 2.08
C LEU A 17 1.77 17.50 3.29
N LEU A 18 2.13 18.65 3.87
CA LEU A 18 1.38 19.25 4.98
C LEU A 18 -0.04 19.67 4.57
N GLN A 19 -0.18 20.27 3.39
CA GLN A 19 -1.51 20.60 2.85
C GLN A 19 -2.36 19.35 2.63
N VAL A 20 -1.78 18.29 2.07
CA VAL A 20 -2.48 17.01 1.85
C VAL A 20 -2.87 16.36 3.19
N ALA A 21 -2.03 16.43 4.21
CA ALA A 21 -2.36 15.96 5.56
C ALA A 21 -3.56 16.72 6.13
N HIS A 22 -3.54 18.07 6.06
CA HIS A 22 -4.67 18.89 6.48
C HIS A 22 -5.96 18.58 5.70
N GLU A 23 -5.89 18.44 4.38
CA GLU A 23 -7.04 18.07 3.53
C GLU A 23 -7.62 16.67 3.86
N ALA A 24 -6.83 15.81 4.50
CA ALA A 24 -7.23 14.48 4.96
C ALA A 24 -7.65 14.46 6.44
N ASP A 25 -7.86 15.63 7.06
CA ASP A 25 -8.20 15.82 8.47
C ASP A 25 -7.14 15.25 9.44
N ILE A 26 -5.87 15.26 9.04
CA ILE A 26 -4.72 14.91 9.88
C ILE A 26 -4.14 16.19 10.50
N ASP A 27 -3.87 16.15 11.80
CA ASP A 27 -3.18 17.24 12.50
C ASP A 27 -1.78 17.47 11.90
N THR A 28 -1.54 18.68 11.40
CA THR A 28 -0.32 19.00 10.63
C THR A 28 0.92 19.07 11.50
N ASP A 29 0.78 19.49 12.76
CA ASP A 29 1.92 19.63 13.67
C ASP A 29 2.39 18.24 14.10
N ALA A 30 1.46 17.36 14.47
CA ALA A 30 1.74 15.96 14.78
C ALA A 30 2.28 15.20 13.56
N PHE A 31 1.73 15.45 12.37
CA PHE A 31 2.23 14.85 11.13
C PHE A 31 3.70 15.23 10.88
N GLU A 32 4.03 16.53 10.98
CA GLU A 32 5.39 17.00 10.74
C GLU A 32 6.37 16.49 11.79
N GLU A 33 5.96 16.46 13.05
CA GLU A 33 6.75 15.91 14.15
C GLU A 33 7.06 14.43 13.90
N VAL A 34 6.05 13.61 13.63
CA VAL A 34 6.22 12.16 13.39
C VAL A 34 7.08 11.92 12.16
N ARG A 35 6.78 12.60 11.04
CA ARG A 35 7.50 12.45 9.76
C ARG A 35 8.99 12.78 9.92
N THR A 36 9.31 13.85 10.63
CA THR A 36 10.70 14.32 10.79
C THR A 36 11.46 13.48 11.81
N SER A 37 10.85 13.18 12.96
CA SER A 37 11.50 12.40 14.02
C SER A 37 11.73 10.93 13.64
N ASN A 38 10.91 10.37 12.74
CA ASN A 38 11.01 8.98 12.30
C ASN A 38 11.53 8.84 10.86
N GLN A 39 12.12 9.88 10.27
CA GLN A 39 12.52 9.88 8.87
C GLN A 39 13.40 8.67 8.49
N GLU A 40 14.45 8.40 9.27
CA GLU A 40 15.36 7.27 9.01
C GLU A 40 14.64 5.92 9.13
N HIS A 41 13.75 5.78 10.12
CA HIS A 41 12.97 4.56 10.31
C HIS A 41 12.02 4.31 9.14
N PHE A 42 11.30 5.34 8.67
CA PHE A 42 10.43 5.21 7.51
C PHE A 42 11.20 4.92 6.22
N GLU A 43 12.38 5.51 6.03
CA GLU A 43 13.24 5.20 4.89
C GLU A 43 13.63 3.71 4.88
N GLN A 44 14.08 3.19 6.02
CA GLN A 44 14.43 1.77 6.16
C GLN A 44 13.21 0.86 5.90
N GLN A 45 12.04 1.22 6.43
CA GLN A 45 10.81 0.46 6.24
C GLN A 45 10.40 0.42 4.75
N VAL A 46 10.42 1.56 4.05
CA VAL A 46 10.07 1.64 2.62
C VAL A 46 10.98 0.73 1.78
N PHE A 47 12.30 0.75 2.02
CA PHE A 47 13.22 -0.12 1.30
C PHE A 47 13.07 -1.60 1.69
N ALA A 48 12.76 -1.90 2.95
CA ALA A 48 12.51 -3.27 3.38
C ALA A 48 11.29 -3.87 2.67
N GLU A 49 10.15 -3.15 2.66
CA GLU A 49 8.93 -3.57 1.97
C GLU A 49 9.14 -3.71 0.46
N TYR A 50 9.88 -2.78 -0.17
CA TYR A 50 10.23 -2.88 -1.58
C TYR A 50 11.05 -4.15 -1.89
N ASN A 51 12.06 -4.44 -1.08
CA ASN A 51 12.91 -5.63 -1.26
C ASN A 51 12.13 -6.93 -1.00
N GLU A 52 11.24 -6.94 -0.02
CA GLU A 52 10.33 -8.07 0.24
C GLU A 52 9.47 -8.37 -0.99
N ALA A 53 8.85 -7.34 -1.59
CA ALA A 53 8.05 -7.48 -2.79
C ALA A 53 8.88 -8.08 -3.96
N LEU A 54 10.09 -7.54 -4.20
CA LEU A 54 10.98 -8.07 -5.24
C LEU A 54 11.35 -9.54 -4.99
N SER A 55 11.70 -9.89 -3.74
CA SER A 55 12.06 -11.27 -3.38
C SER A 55 10.88 -12.24 -3.53
N SER A 56 9.65 -11.73 -3.42
CA SER A 56 8.40 -12.47 -3.66
C SER A 56 8.02 -12.53 -5.15
N GLY A 57 8.88 -12.04 -6.05
CA GLY A 57 8.69 -12.05 -7.50
C GLY A 57 7.76 -10.94 -8.02
N ILE A 58 7.39 -9.98 -7.18
CA ILE A 58 6.55 -8.84 -7.58
C ILE A 58 7.45 -7.78 -8.22
N THR A 59 7.24 -7.53 -9.50
CA THR A 59 8.08 -6.60 -10.30
C THR A 59 7.31 -5.40 -10.83
N GLY A 60 6.03 -5.26 -10.46
CA GLY A 60 5.16 -4.18 -10.92
C GLY A 60 3.97 -3.95 -10.00
N VAL A 61 3.40 -2.74 -10.08
CA VAL A 61 2.27 -2.30 -9.25
C VAL A 61 1.09 -1.85 -10.12
N PRO A 62 -0.17 -1.93 -9.63
CA PRO A 62 -0.55 -2.46 -8.32
C PRO A 62 -0.44 -4.00 -8.28
N ALA A 63 -0.16 -4.53 -7.09
CA ALA A 63 -0.12 -5.95 -6.81
C ALA A 63 -0.79 -6.19 -5.44
N VAL A 64 -1.64 -7.22 -5.36
CA VAL A 64 -2.34 -7.59 -4.12
C VAL A 64 -2.00 -9.03 -3.79
N VAL A 65 -1.52 -9.24 -2.57
CA VAL A 65 -1.23 -10.58 -2.04
C VAL A 65 -2.29 -10.96 -1.02
N ILE A 66 -2.91 -12.14 -1.18
CA ILE A 66 -3.88 -12.70 -0.23
C ILE A 66 -3.19 -13.83 0.53
N ASP A 67 -3.07 -13.64 1.85
CA ASP A 67 -2.55 -14.62 2.81
C ASP A 67 -1.18 -15.21 2.41
N ASN A 68 -0.30 -14.39 1.81
CA ASN A 68 1.01 -14.80 1.29
C ASN A 68 0.98 -16.01 0.32
N LYS A 69 -0.20 -16.35 -0.21
CA LYS A 69 -0.43 -17.54 -1.05
C LYS A 69 -0.89 -17.17 -2.47
N PHE A 70 -1.68 -16.11 -2.63
CA PHE A 70 -2.26 -15.74 -3.92
C PHE A 70 -1.85 -14.32 -4.31
N LEU A 71 -1.25 -14.19 -5.50
CA LEU A 71 -0.90 -12.89 -6.09
C LEU A 71 -1.93 -12.50 -7.16
N ILE A 72 -2.49 -11.31 -7.03
CA ILE A 72 -3.25 -10.62 -8.07
C ILE A 72 -2.37 -9.48 -8.58
N SER A 73 -1.93 -9.58 -9.83
CA SER A 73 -1.05 -8.59 -10.46
C SER A 73 -1.82 -7.68 -11.40
N GLY A 74 -1.60 -6.37 -11.25
CA GLY A 74 -2.21 -5.31 -12.04
C GLY A 74 -3.52 -4.78 -11.48
N ALA A 75 -4.00 -3.71 -12.11
CA ALA A 75 -5.33 -3.16 -11.85
C ALA A 75 -6.34 -4.04 -12.58
N VAL A 76 -7.05 -4.86 -11.82
CA VAL A 76 -8.02 -5.83 -12.36
C VAL A 76 -9.45 -5.44 -12.00
N GLU A 77 -10.40 -6.02 -12.71
CA GLU A 77 -11.83 -5.84 -12.43
C GLU A 77 -12.22 -6.43 -11.06
N VAL A 78 -13.27 -5.87 -10.45
CA VAL A 78 -13.76 -6.28 -9.12
C VAL A 78 -14.08 -7.78 -9.06
N GLU A 79 -14.60 -8.34 -10.13
CA GLU A 79 -14.96 -9.76 -10.23
C GLU A 79 -13.73 -10.66 -10.08
N GLN A 80 -12.54 -10.21 -10.48
CA GLN A 80 -11.30 -10.98 -10.28
C GLN A 80 -10.93 -11.05 -8.80
N TYR A 81 -11.04 -9.93 -8.08
CA TYR A 81 -10.85 -9.92 -6.62
C TYR A 81 -11.85 -10.83 -5.91
N GLN A 82 -13.13 -10.78 -6.30
CA GLN A 82 -14.17 -11.62 -5.73
C GLN A 82 -13.87 -13.12 -5.92
N LYS A 83 -13.46 -13.52 -7.12
CA LYS A 83 -13.09 -14.92 -7.42
C LYS A 83 -11.89 -15.37 -6.61
N ALA A 84 -10.83 -14.55 -6.53
CA ALA A 84 -9.64 -14.88 -5.76
C ALA A 84 -9.95 -15.06 -4.26
N LEU A 85 -10.76 -14.16 -3.69
CA LEU A 85 -11.19 -14.26 -2.28
C LEU A 85 -12.10 -15.46 -2.03
N ALA A 86 -13.02 -15.78 -2.94
CA ALA A 86 -13.88 -16.95 -2.83
C ALA A 86 -13.05 -18.24 -2.86
N HIS A 87 -12.11 -18.35 -3.81
CA HIS A 87 -11.23 -19.49 -3.93
C HIS A 87 -10.31 -19.66 -2.71
N TYR A 88 -9.76 -18.56 -2.20
CA TYR A 88 -8.98 -18.57 -0.96
C TYR A 88 -9.79 -19.12 0.23
N ARG A 89 -11.04 -18.68 0.40
CA ARG A 89 -11.93 -19.19 1.46
C ARG A 89 -12.16 -20.69 1.35
N GLU A 90 -12.42 -21.20 0.13
CA GLU A 90 -12.61 -22.64 -0.09
C GLU A 90 -11.39 -23.47 0.31
N ILE A 91 -10.17 -22.98 0.04
CA ILE A 91 -8.92 -23.66 0.40
C ILE A 91 -8.71 -23.62 1.91
N ARG A 92 -8.83 -22.43 2.52
CA ARG A 92 -8.67 -22.23 3.95
C ARG A 92 -9.67 -23.07 4.77
N ASP A 93 -10.92 -23.14 4.34
CA ASP A 93 -11.97 -23.86 5.06
C ASP A 93 -11.79 -25.39 4.96
N LYS A 94 -11.16 -25.90 3.88
CA LYS A 94 -10.72 -27.30 3.79
C LYS A 94 -9.55 -27.58 4.72
N GLU A 95 -8.52 -26.73 4.73
CA GLU A 95 -7.35 -26.85 5.61
C GLU A 95 -7.71 -26.84 7.10
N ASN A 96 -8.81 -26.18 7.50
CA ASN A 96 -9.26 -26.10 8.91
C ASN A 96 -10.22 -27.22 9.34
N ASN A 97 -10.73 -28.02 8.40
CA ASN A 97 -11.65 -29.13 8.67
C ASN A 97 -10.94 -30.50 8.66
N ASP A 98 -9.64 -30.53 8.36
CA ASP A 98 -8.72 -31.66 8.48
C ASP A 98 -7.84 -31.51 9.75
#